data_AF-G7VIA7-F1
#
_entry.id   AF-G7VIA7-F1
#
_cell.length_a   1.000
_cell.length_b   1.000
_cell.length_c   1.000
_cell.angle_alpha   90.00
_cell.angle_beta   90.00
_cell.angle_gamma   90.00
#
_symmetry.space_group_name_H-M   'P 1'
#
loop_
_entity.id
_entity.type
_entity.pdbx_description
1 polymer ?
#
loop_
_entity_poly.entity_id
_entity_poly.type
_entity_poly.pdbx_seq_one_letter_code
_entity_poly.pdbx_strand_id
1 'polypeptide(L)'
;MKYLVLYLKPCEKLPRDAYAHLGFYLKNGLISHVVATKHGLRLVSARCEECIFYKLLTSTYVYGTPQISQGRIKVVALDNRAVRRLVAQHSHQVVKVVEAGPRSLVLTERQKEVLRALADGHNISSTARMESVSKVAVYKTFKTALRKVVALLA
;
A
#
# COMPACT_ATOMS: atom_id res chain seq x y z
N MET A 1 13.39 3.71 11.17
CA MET A 1 12.25 2.78 10.98
C MET A 1 12.30 2.25 9.55
N LYS A 2 12.29 0.94 9.32
CA LYS A 2 12.27 0.32 7.98
C LYS A 2 10.92 -0.39 7.78
N TYR A 3 10.56 -0.65 6.53
CA TYR A 3 9.33 -1.35 6.15
C TYR A 3 9.65 -2.55 5.26
N LEU A 4 8.76 -3.54 5.28
CA LEU A 4 8.72 -4.64 4.32
C LEU A 4 7.47 -4.48 3.46
N VAL A 5 7.65 -4.48 2.14
CA VAL A 5 6.56 -4.66 1.19
C VAL A 5 6.42 -6.15 0.93
N LEU A 6 5.31 -6.71 1.39
CA LEU A 6 4.99 -8.12 1.31
C LEU A 6 3.97 -8.33 0.19
N TYR A 7 4.27 -9.24 -0.72
CA TYR A 7 3.34 -9.74 -1.72
C TYR A 7 2.90 -11.13 -1.29
N LEU A 8 1.63 -11.26 -0.95
CA LEU A 8 1.02 -12.47 -0.41
C LEU A 8 0.15 -13.13 -1.49
N LYS A 9 0.02 -14.45 -1.40
CA LYS A 9 -0.99 -15.18 -2.18
C LYS A 9 -2.38 -14.66 -1.82
N PRO A 10 -3.28 -14.48 -2.80
CA PRO A 10 -4.66 -14.13 -2.51
C PRO A 10 -5.32 -15.26 -1.71
N CYS A 11 -6.24 -14.90 -0.81
CA CYS A 11 -7.11 -15.87 -0.15
C CYS A 11 -7.94 -16.61 -1.21
N GLU A 12 -8.10 -17.93 -1.08
CA GLU A 12 -8.93 -18.73 -1.98
C GLU A 12 -10.39 -18.27 -2.02
N LYS A 13 -10.85 -17.60 -0.95
CA LYS A 13 -12.19 -17.04 -0.84
C LYS A 13 -12.35 -15.71 -1.58
N LEU A 14 -11.25 -15.08 -2.02
CA LEU A 14 -11.34 -13.86 -2.85
C LEU A 14 -11.83 -14.22 -4.25
N PRO A 15 -12.80 -13.46 -4.81
CA PRO A 15 -13.20 -13.59 -6.20
C PRO A 15 -12.00 -13.49 -7.14
N ARG A 16 -11.92 -14.38 -8.13
CA ARG A 16 -10.83 -14.39 -9.12
C ARG A 16 -10.79 -13.13 -9.98
N ASP A 17 -11.93 -12.46 -10.13
CA ASP A 17 -12.11 -11.21 -10.87
C ASP A 17 -12.00 -9.95 -9.99
N ALA A 18 -11.56 -10.09 -8.73
CA ALA A 18 -11.30 -8.95 -7.87
C ALA A 18 -10.07 -8.18 -8.37
N TYR A 19 -10.25 -6.89 -8.68
CA TYR A 19 -9.19 -6.02 -9.19
C TYR A 19 -8.71 -4.97 -8.19
N ALA A 20 -9.49 -4.67 -7.15
CA ALA A 20 -9.09 -3.74 -6.10
C ALA A 20 -9.54 -4.22 -4.71
N HIS A 21 -8.68 -3.97 -3.73
CA HIS A 21 -8.98 -4.13 -2.31
C HIS A 21 -9.27 -2.75 -1.72
N LEU A 22 -10.49 -2.54 -1.27
CA LEU A 22 -10.96 -1.22 -0.83
C LEU A 22 -10.83 -1.03 0.67
N GLY A 23 -10.72 -2.13 1.42
CA GLY A 23 -10.62 -2.09 2.86
C GLY A 23 -10.92 -3.44 3.49
N PHE A 24 -10.75 -3.49 4.79
CA PHE A 24 -11.08 -4.66 5.60
C PHE A 24 -11.55 -4.20 6.96
N TYR A 25 -12.25 -5.09 7.66
CA TYR A 25 -12.45 -4.95 9.09
C TYR A 25 -12.35 -6.33 9.76
N LEU A 26 -12.05 -6.29 11.05
CA LEU A 26 -11.93 -7.46 11.90
C LEU A 26 -13.05 -7.43 12.93
N LYS A 27 -13.83 -8.50 13.01
CA LYS A 27 -14.89 -8.63 14.02
C LYS A 27 -14.99 -10.09 14.46
N ASN A 28 -14.91 -10.34 15.77
CA ASN A 28 -15.08 -11.67 16.36
C ASN A 28 -14.21 -12.77 15.70
N GLY A 29 -12.92 -12.47 15.45
CA GLY A 29 -11.97 -13.40 14.82
C GLY A 29 -12.19 -13.62 13.31
N LEU A 30 -13.16 -12.91 12.72
CA LEU A 30 -13.47 -12.98 11.31
C LEU A 30 -12.91 -11.75 10.58
N ILE A 31 -12.21 -12.00 9.48
CA ILE A 31 -11.74 -10.96 8.58
C ILE A 31 -12.71 -10.81 7.43
N SER A 32 -13.19 -9.60 7.24
CA SER A 32 -14.05 -9.23 6.13
C SER A 32 -13.29 -8.29 5.20
N HIS A 33 -13.13 -8.68 3.94
CA HIS A 33 -12.54 -7.88 2.89
C HIS A 33 -13.63 -7.25 2.04
N VAL A 34 -13.49 -5.96 1.77
CA VAL A 34 -14.29 -5.25 0.78
C VAL A 34 -13.47 -5.17 -0.50
N VAL A 35 -13.92 -5.84 -1.55
CA VAL A 35 -13.22 -5.88 -2.84
C VAL A 35 -14.12 -5.42 -3.97
N ALA A 36 -13.51 -4.76 -4.95
CA ALA A 36 -14.18 -4.41 -6.20
C ALA A 36 -13.97 -5.50 -7.24
N THR A 37 -15.06 -5.96 -7.85
CA THR A 37 -15.05 -6.86 -9.00
C THR A 37 -15.76 -6.21 -10.18
N LYS A 38 -15.69 -6.83 -11.36
CA LYS A 38 -16.40 -6.34 -12.56
C LYS A 38 -17.92 -6.32 -12.40
N HIS A 39 -18.46 -7.02 -11.40
CA HIS A 39 -19.88 -7.12 -11.09
C HIS A 39 -20.31 -6.23 -9.91
N GLY A 40 -19.41 -5.38 -9.41
CA GLY A 40 -19.65 -4.49 -8.28
C GLY A 40 -18.87 -4.87 -7.04
N LEU A 41 -19.29 -4.32 -5.90
CA LEU A 41 -18.62 -4.55 -4.61
C LEU A 41 -18.99 -5.90 -4.03
N ARG A 42 -17.99 -6.62 -3.51
CA ARG A 42 -18.18 -7.89 -2.82
C ARG A 42 -17.56 -7.84 -1.43
N LEU A 43 -18.31 -8.34 -0.46
CA LEU A 43 -17.83 -8.58 0.89
C LEU A 43 -17.42 -10.06 0.99
N VAL A 44 -16.14 -10.31 1.29
CA VAL A 44 -15.59 -11.65 1.45
C VAL A 44 -15.20 -11.83 2.90
N SER A 45 -15.87 -12.74 3.59
CA SER A 45 -15.67 -12.98 5.02
C SER A 45 -15.08 -14.36 5.26
N ALA A 46 -14.02 -14.42 6.06
CA ALA A 46 -13.35 -15.66 6.41
C ALA A 46 -12.89 -15.64 7.87
N ARG A 47 -13.13 -16.73 8.61
CA ARG A 47 -12.29 -17.04 9.77
C ARG A 47 -10.97 -17.54 9.23
N CYS A 48 -9.91 -16.77 9.44
CA CYS A 48 -8.60 -17.01 8.88
C CYS A 48 -7.53 -16.74 9.95
N GLU A 49 -7.67 -17.42 11.09
CA GLU A 49 -6.76 -17.28 12.21
C GLU A 49 -5.33 -17.60 11.81
N GLU A 50 -5.11 -18.57 10.91
CA GLU A 50 -3.78 -18.96 10.40
C GLU A 50 -3.36 -18.27 9.10
N CYS A 51 -4.09 -17.23 8.66
CA CYS A 51 -3.68 -16.44 7.50
C CYS A 51 -2.62 -15.42 7.91
N ILE A 52 -1.50 -15.36 7.17
CA ILE A 52 -0.45 -14.38 7.42
C ILE A 52 -0.99 -12.94 7.35
N PHE A 53 -1.94 -12.67 6.44
CA PHE A 53 -2.56 -11.35 6.32
C PHE A 53 -3.29 -10.95 7.60
N TYR A 54 -4.07 -11.86 8.17
CA TYR A 54 -4.77 -11.63 9.45
C TYR A 54 -3.78 -11.42 10.60
N LYS A 55 -2.74 -12.27 10.69
CA LYS A 55 -1.70 -12.14 11.73
C LYS A 55 -0.95 -10.81 11.58
N LEU A 56 -0.64 -10.37 10.37
CA LEU A 56 0.00 -9.06 10.14
C LEU A 56 -0.89 -7.90 10.62
N LEU A 57 -2.17 -7.93 10.29
CA LEU A 57 -3.11 -6.88 10.68
C LEU A 57 -3.35 -6.80 12.20
N THR A 58 -3.26 -7.93 12.90
CA THR A 58 -3.54 -8.02 14.34
C THR A 58 -2.31 -7.87 15.22
N SER A 59 -1.12 -8.20 14.73
CA SER A 59 0.10 -8.27 15.55
C SER A 59 1.14 -7.19 15.26
N THR A 60 0.98 -6.40 14.19
CA THR A 60 1.94 -5.35 13.83
C THR A 60 1.27 -4.12 13.23
N TYR A 61 2.06 -3.06 13.06
CA TYR A 61 1.65 -1.89 12.29
C TYR A 61 1.73 -2.18 10.79
N VAL A 62 0.57 -2.13 10.14
CA VAL A 62 0.44 -2.13 8.68
C VAL A 62 0.22 -0.69 8.21
N TYR A 63 1.08 -0.25 7.31
CA TYR A 63 1.05 1.10 6.76
C TYR A 63 0.13 1.17 5.54
N GLY A 64 -0.89 2.04 5.63
CA GLY A 64 -1.86 2.26 4.56
C GLY A 64 -2.84 1.09 4.37
N THR A 65 -3.70 1.22 3.35
CA THR A 65 -4.67 0.18 2.99
C THR A 65 -3.98 -0.90 2.14
N PRO A 66 -4.15 -2.19 2.46
CA PRO A 66 -3.73 -3.30 1.61
C PRO A 66 -4.30 -3.22 0.20
N GLN A 67 -3.57 -3.75 -0.78
CA GLN A 67 -3.91 -3.61 -2.20
C GLN A 67 -3.92 -4.95 -2.91
N ILE A 68 -4.64 -5.02 -4.04
CA ILE A 68 -4.48 -6.11 -5.00
C ILE A 68 -3.57 -5.62 -6.12
N SER A 69 -2.42 -6.28 -6.29
CA SER A 69 -1.42 -5.99 -7.30
C SER A 69 -1.10 -7.25 -8.08
N GLN A 70 -1.40 -7.29 -9.38
CA GLN A 70 -1.17 -8.47 -10.23
C GLN A 70 -1.75 -9.77 -9.62
N GLY A 71 -2.96 -9.70 -9.05
CA GLY A 71 -3.62 -10.83 -8.40
C GLY A 71 -3.04 -11.26 -7.05
N ARG A 72 -2.15 -10.45 -6.45
CA ARG A 72 -1.53 -10.70 -5.14
C ARG A 72 -1.99 -9.64 -4.14
N ILE A 73 -2.04 -10.03 -2.86
CA ILE A 73 -2.30 -9.05 -1.80
C ILE A 73 -0.97 -8.38 -1.45
N LYS A 74 -0.87 -7.08 -1.67
CA LYS A 74 0.27 -6.26 -1.29
C LYS A 74 -0.01 -5.60 0.06
N VAL A 75 0.94 -5.75 0.98
CA VAL A 75 0.88 -5.18 2.33
C VAL A 75 2.21 -4.52 2.65
N VAL A 76 2.16 -3.35 3.28
CA VAL A 76 3.36 -2.69 3.80
C VAL A 76 3.34 -2.83 5.32
N ALA A 77 4.29 -3.57 5.87
CA ALA A 77 4.40 -3.81 7.31
C ALA A 77 5.70 -3.22 7.86
N LEU A 78 5.71 -2.86 9.14
CA LEU A 78 6.93 -2.42 9.81
C LEU A 78 7.97 -3.57 9.86
N ASP A 79 9.22 -3.28 9.49
CA ASP A 79 10.29 -4.27 9.55
C ASP A 79 10.78 -4.44 10.99
N ASN A 80 10.32 -5.50 11.65
CA ASN A 80 10.76 -5.89 12.98
C ASN A 80 10.91 -7.41 13.10
N ARG A 81 11.50 -7.86 14.22
CA ARG A 81 11.76 -9.29 14.46
C ARG A 81 10.49 -10.14 14.47
N ALA A 82 9.36 -9.60 14.95
CA ALA A 82 8.10 -10.32 14.99
C ALA A 82 7.54 -10.55 13.57
N VAL A 83 7.53 -9.52 12.73
CA VAL A 83 7.12 -9.62 11.32
C VAL A 83 8.03 -10.58 10.54
N ARG A 84 9.35 -10.51 10.73
CA ARG A 84 10.28 -11.43 10.07
C ARG A 84 10.04 -12.89 10.49
N ARG A 85 9.80 -13.17 11.77
CA ARG A 85 9.41 -14.50 12.24
C ARG A 85 8.10 -14.96 11.63
N LEU A 86 7.09 -14.09 11.60
CA LEU A 86 5.77 -14.39 11.04
C LEU A 86 5.87 -14.74 9.54
N VAL A 87 6.63 -13.96 8.78
CA VAL A 87 6.92 -14.20 7.36
C VAL A 87 7.64 -15.54 7.17
N ALA A 88 8.61 -15.88 8.02
CA ALA A 88 9.31 -17.16 7.93
C ALA A 88 8.38 -18.36 8.21
N GLN A 89 7.52 -18.26 9.23
CA GLN A 89 6.54 -19.30 9.59
C GLN A 89 5.49 -19.53 8.50
N HIS A 90 5.13 -18.47 7.76
CA HIS A 90 4.09 -18.52 6.72
C HIS A 90 4.68 -18.34 5.31
N SER A 91 5.92 -18.78 5.10
CA SER A 91 6.65 -18.61 3.82
C SER A 91 5.86 -19.14 2.62
N HIS A 92 5.08 -20.20 2.80
CA HIS A 92 4.20 -20.77 1.77
C HIS A 92 3.09 -19.82 1.27
N GLN A 93 2.72 -18.79 2.04
CA GLN A 93 1.75 -17.74 1.68
C GLN A 93 2.43 -16.47 1.13
N VAL A 94 3.75 -16.34 1.27
CA VAL A 94 4.53 -15.16 0.88
C VAL A 94 5.17 -15.40 -0.48
N VAL A 95 4.83 -14.57 -1.46
CA VAL A 95 5.37 -14.65 -2.82
C VAL A 95 6.66 -13.84 -2.96
N LYS A 96 6.70 -12.65 -2.37
CA LYS A 96 7.86 -11.75 -2.46
C LYS A 96 7.93 -10.83 -1.24
N VAL A 97 9.14 -10.55 -0.79
CA VAL A 97 9.45 -9.56 0.24
C VAL A 97 10.39 -8.53 -0.35
N VAL A 98 10.09 -7.24 -0.18
CA VAL A 98 10.96 -6.14 -0.61
C VAL A 98 11.21 -5.21 0.56
N GLU A 99 12.48 -4.93 0.85
CA GLU A 99 12.82 -3.94 1.87
C GLU A 99 12.54 -2.52 1.35
N ALA A 100 11.87 -1.71 2.15
CA ALA A 100 11.52 -0.34 1.81
C ALA A 100 11.94 0.62 2.92
N GLY A 101 12.54 1.74 2.51
CA GLY A 101 12.84 2.84 3.41
C GLY A 101 11.60 3.69 3.72
N PRO A 102 11.56 4.42 4.84
CA PRO A 102 10.47 5.34 5.14
C PRO A 102 10.39 6.45 4.09
N ARG A 103 11.56 6.90 3.58
CA ARG A 103 11.65 7.90 2.51
C ARG A 103 11.03 7.44 1.19
N SER A 104 10.91 6.14 0.92
CA SER A 104 10.26 5.63 -0.30
C SER A 104 8.74 5.47 -0.17
N LEU A 105 8.19 5.58 1.05
CA LEU A 105 6.77 5.29 1.34
C LEU A 105 5.98 6.50 1.87
N VAL A 106 6.67 7.55 2.32
CA VAL A 106 6.03 8.75 2.88
C VAL A 106 6.21 9.93 1.93
N LEU A 107 5.11 10.54 1.53
CA LEU A 107 5.13 11.84 0.85
C LEU A 107 5.40 12.95 1.87
N THR A 108 6.43 13.75 1.63
CA THR A 108 6.68 14.95 2.44
C THR A 108 5.62 16.01 2.15
N GLU A 109 5.40 16.98 3.05
CA GLU A 109 4.42 18.07 2.80
C GLU A 109 4.67 18.78 1.48
N ARG A 110 5.93 19.18 1.22
CA ARG A 110 6.35 19.74 -0.08
C ARG A 110 6.00 18.88 -1.30
N GLN A 111 6.03 17.55 -1.15
CA GLN A 111 5.66 16.65 -2.24
C GLN A 111 4.14 16.63 -2.45
N LYS A 112 3.36 16.70 -1.37
CA LYS A 112 1.90 16.81 -1.44
C LYS A 112 1.47 18.14 -2.03
N GLU A 113 2.12 19.24 -1.63
CA GLU A 113 1.85 20.59 -2.13
C GLU A 113 2.12 20.68 -3.63
N VAL A 114 3.28 20.18 -4.09
CA VAL A 114 3.58 20.12 -5.52
C VAL A 114 2.56 19.26 -6.28
N LEU A 115 2.20 18.07 -5.76
CA LEU A 115 1.18 17.24 -6.39
C LEU A 115 -0.20 17.93 -6.45
N ARG A 116 -0.60 18.62 -5.38
CA ARG A 116 -1.87 19.35 -5.31
C ARG A 116 -1.90 20.50 -6.32
N ALA A 117 -0.87 21.35 -6.34
CA ALA A 117 -0.79 22.46 -7.28
C ALA A 117 -0.92 21.98 -8.74
N LEU A 118 -0.24 20.88 -9.10
CA LEU A 118 -0.36 20.28 -10.42
C LEU A 118 -1.76 19.69 -10.70
N ALA A 119 -2.40 19.08 -9.70
CA ALA A 119 -3.78 18.58 -9.82
C ALA A 119 -4.80 19.73 -10.01
N ASP A 120 -4.55 20.88 -9.41
CA ASP A 120 -5.38 22.09 -9.51
C ASP A 120 -5.14 22.88 -10.83
N GLY A 121 -4.35 22.34 -11.75
CA GLY A 121 -4.12 22.92 -13.08
C GLY A 121 -2.90 23.84 -13.18
N HIS A 122 -2.12 24.01 -12.11
CA HIS A 122 -0.83 24.71 -12.23
C HIS A 122 0.19 23.86 -12.99
N ASN A 123 1.01 24.51 -13.80
CA ASN A 123 2.15 23.86 -14.44
C ASN A 123 3.44 24.05 -13.59
N ILE A 124 4.50 23.32 -13.95
CA ILE A 124 5.80 23.36 -13.26
C ILE A 124 6.34 24.81 -13.11
N SER A 125 6.09 25.68 -14.09
CA SER A 125 6.58 27.06 -14.06
C SER A 125 5.78 27.92 -13.08
N SER A 126 4.45 27.81 -13.03
CA SER A 126 3.64 28.54 -12.06
C SER A 126 3.87 28.05 -10.63
N THR A 127 3.98 26.74 -10.42
CA THR A 127 4.29 26.16 -9.10
C THR A 127 5.67 26.60 -8.62
N ALA A 128 6.68 26.66 -9.50
CA ALA A 128 8.01 27.14 -9.15
C ALA A 128 8.01 28.59 -8.67
N ARG A 129 7.17 29.45 -9.27
CA ARG A 129 7.00 30.84 -8.84
C ARG A 129 6.30 30.94 -7.48
N MET A 130 5.23 30.17 -7.26
CA MET A 130 4.50 30.15 -5.98
C MET A 130 5.40 29.70 -4.83
N GLU A 131 6.21 28.67 -5.08
CA GLU A 131 7.11 28.06 -4.08
C GLU A 131 8.48 28.75 -4.00
N SER A 132 8.70 29.83 -4.76
CA SER A 132 9.96 30.58 -4.81
C SER A 132 11.21 29.70 -5.02
N VAL A 133 11.11 28.69 -5.91
CA VAL A 133 12.18 27.73 -6.23
C VAL A 133 12.38 27.57 -7.72
N SER A 134 13.43 26.87 -8.14
CA SER A 134 13.67 26.60 -9.57
C SER A 134 12.66 25.59 -10.14
N LYS A 135 12.37 25.73 -11.45
CA LYS A 135 11.56 24.74 -12.20
C LYS A 135 12.12 23.31 -12.06
N VAL A 136 13.45 23.20 -12.04
CA VAL A 136 14.15 21.92 -11.86
C VAL A 136 13.86 21.30 -10.49
N ALA A 137 13.82 22.11 -9.42
CA ALA A 137 13.49 21.64 -8.08
C ALA A 137 12.05 21.12 -8.00
N VAL A 138 11.08 21.83 -8.60
CA VAL A 138 9.69 21.37 -8.68
C VAL A 138 9.60 20.07 -9.48
N TYR A 139 10.24 20.00 -10.65
CA TYR A 139 10.24 18.79 -11.48
C TYR A 139 10.83 17.58 -10.74
N LYS A 140 11.97 17.73 -10.07
CA LYS A 140 12.59 16.66 -9.25
C LYS A 140 11.67 16.23 -8.11
N THR A 141 11.03 17.18 -7.45
CA THR A 141 10.08 16.93 -6.35
C THR A 141 8.86 16.15 -6.86
N PHE A 142 8.25 16.61 -7.96
CA PHE A 142 7.12 15.96 -8.61
C PHE A 142 7.45 14.53 -9.05
N LYS A 143 8.56 14.33 -9.76
CA LYS A 143 8.99 12.99 -10.20
C LYS A 143 9.22 12.04 -9.02
N THR A 144 9.78 12.54 -7.94
CA THR A 144 9.98 11.77 -6.71
C THR A 144 8.65 11.44 -6.04
N ALA A 145 7.74 12.42 -5.95
CA ALA A 145 6.40 12.23 -5.38
C ALA A 145 5.60 11.18 -6.17
N LEU A 146 5.58 11.27 -7.51
CA LEU A 146 4.93 10.30 -8.38
C LEU A 146 5.47 8.88 -8.19
N ARG A 147 6.81 8.71 -8.11
CA ARG A 147 7.40 7.38 -7.85
C ARG A 147 6.92 6.79 -6.53
N LYS A 148 6.77 7.61 -5.49
CA LYS A 148 6.21 7.16 -4.19
C LYS A 148 4.74 6.82 -4.31
N VAL A 149 3.95 7.65 -5.00
CA VAL A 149 2.52 7.39 -5.25
C VAL A 149 2.35 6.06 -5.98
N VAL A 150 3.11 5.81 -7.04
CA VAL A 150 3.10 4.52 -7.75
C VAL A 150 3.49 3.38 -6.81
N ALA A 151 4.53 3.54 -6.00
CA ALA A 151 4.91 2.51 -5.01
C ALA A 151 3.84 2.27 -3.94
N LEU A 152 2.96 3.25 -3.68
CA LEU A 152 1.85 3.14 -2.74
C LEU A 152 0.53 2.73 -3.39
N LEU A 153 0.36 2.85 -4.71
CA LEU A 153 -0.87 2.51 -5.44
C LEU A 153 -0.77 1.20 -6.23
N ALA A 154 0.45 0.76 -6.59
CA ALA A 154 0.70 -0.36 -7.49
C ALA A 154 0.67 -1.72 -6.81
#